data_AF-A0A4R0S9V0-F1
#
_entry.id   AF-A0A4R0S9V0-F1
#
_cell.length_a   1.000
_cell.length_b   1.000
_cell.length_c   1.000
_cell.angle_alpha   90.00
_cell.angle_beta   90.00
_cell.angle_gamma   90.00
#
_symmetry.space_group_name_H-M   'P 1'
#
loop_
_entity.id
_entity.type
_entity.pdbx_description
1 polymer ?
#
loop_
_entity_poly.entity_id
_entity_poly.type
_entity_poly.pdbx_seq_one_letter_code
_entity_poly.pdbx_strand_id
1 'polypeptide(L)'
;MKPTGNDLYAIWQANPANIRYRDDWGATGSTPDTTGVTGQNVTIAQNGFTRPGYTFTGWARDRRTDPSLQPGGRYTLTPGTTTLWAQWKADPAHLIYNSNSGSTSQTRRTDGVVDQTLTVIANPFTRSGYTFTGWNTQADGRGKAYAAGNGFRLVADAKSNPVNTSVLYAQWRINRVALKFNPNGGTGGYPDITVDAFTTVTIPADAKEPKVSRPGFRFTGWAMKPTPGAGDTILGPGNGTVSMPDRGSITVYAQWAPAMTTLPFTGGHAQVPTIGLYAGLVFMILAMGALMPVIRLRMGAGSKGRHAGTPTIGRHSR
;
A
#
# COMPACT_ATOMS: atom_id res chain seq x y z
N MET A 1 1.46 -109.81 28.69
CA MET A 1 1.44 -108.40 29.14
C MET A 1 1.52 -107.53 27.90
N LYS A 2 0.46 -106.78 27.55
CA LYS A 2 0.51 -105.77 26.48
C LYS A 2 1.38 -104.60 26.97
N PRO A 3 2.25 -104.00 26.14
CA PRO A 3 2.88 -102.75 26.54
C PRO A 3 1.78 -101.69 26.64
N THR A 4 1.62 -101.11 27.82
CA THR A 4 0.86 -99.87 27.99
C THR A 4 1.53 -98.80 27.14
N GLY A 5 0.85 -98.35 26.09
CA GLY A 5 1.29 -97.23 25.27
C GLY A 5 1.33 -95.98 26.15
N ASN A 6 2.49 -95.35 26.28
CA ASN A 6 2.59 -94.03 26.87
C ASN A 6 2.26 -93.03 25.76
N ASP A 7 1.08 -92.41 25.87
CA ASP A 7 0.75 -91.27 25.01
C ASP A 7 1.66 -90.10 25.38
N LEU A 8 2.42 -89.61 24.40
CA LEU A 8 3.21 -88.39 24.51
C LEU A 8 2.43 -87.24 23.90
N TYR A 9 2.25 -86.16 24.67
CA TYR A 9 1.59 -84.94 24.22
C TYR A 9 2.61 -83.84 23.99
N ALA A 10 2.48 -83.14 22.86
CA ALA A 10 3.27 -81.94 22.60
C ALA A 10 2.76 -80.76 23.43
N ILE A 11 3.68 -80.00 24.04
CA ILE A 11 3.41 -78.72 24.69
C ILE A 11 3.86 -77.63 23.73
N TRP A 12 2.93 -76.74 23.35
CA TRP A 12 3.22 -75.63 22.46
C TRP A 12 3.35 -74.33 23.26
N GLN A 13 4.42 -73.57 22.98
CA GLN A 13 4.62 -72.24 23.51
C GLN A 13 4.52 -71.21 22.37
N ALA A 14 3.74 -70.16 22.58
CA ALA A 14 3.57 -69.11 21.58
C ALA A 14 4.87 -68.30 21.41
N ASN A 15 5.27 -68.08 20.15
CA ASN A 15 6.46 -67.30 19.85
C ASN A 15 6.28 -65.82 20.24
N PRO A 16 7.34 -65.14 20.71
CA PRO A 16 7.32 -63.70 20.94
C PRO A 16 6.90 -62.93 19.68
N ALA A 17 6.09 -61.89 19.87
CA ALA A 17 5.64 -61.01 18.82
C ALA A 17 5.53 -59.57 19.33
N ASN A 18 5.67 -58.58 18.44
CA ASN A 18 5.56 -57.18 18.82
C ASN A 18 5.06 -56.27 17.69
N ILE A 19 4.60 -55.09 18.09
CA ILE A 19 4.32 -53.96 17.19
C ILE A 19 5.36 -52.88 17.46
N ARG A 20 6.03 -52.46 16.40
CA ARG A 20 7.07 -51.44 16.37
C ARG A 20 6.53 -50.15 15.75
N TYR A 21 6.37 -49.07 16.52
CA TYR A 21 5.77 -47.81 16.03
C TYR A 21 6.82 -46.81 15.54
N ARG A 22 6.79 -46.38 14.29
CA ARG A 22 7.83 -45.54 13.67
C ARG A 22 7.23 -44.35 12.92
N ASP A 23 8.07 -43.35 12.69
CA ASP A 23 7.80 -42.17 11.87
C ASP A 23 8.92 -42.02 10.81
N ASP A 24 8.60 -41.50 9.63
CA ASP A 24 9.52 -41.34 8.49
C ASP A 24 9.72 -39.85 8.11
N TRP A 25 9.11 -38.92 8.86
CA TRP A 25 9.04 -37.50 8.52
C TRP A 25 9.84 -36.60 9.45
N GLY A 26 10.70 -37.19 10.29
CA GLY A 26 11.50 -36.46 11.27
C GLY A 26 10.65 -35.85 12.38
N ALA A 27 9.49 -36.45 12.69
CA ALA A 27 8.72 -36.10 13.88
C ALA A 27 9.58 -36.33 15.14
N THR A 28 9.37 -35.49 16.15
CA THR A 28 10.04 -35.65 17.45
C THR A 28 9.20 -36.51 18.38
N GLY A 29 9.79 -36.99 19.47
CA GLY A 29 9.12 -37.87 20.42
C GLY A 29 9.18 -39.35 20.01
N SER A 30 8.42 -40.18 20.71
CA SER A 30 8.39 -41.62 20.46
C SER A 30 7.08 -42.24 20.93
N THR A 31 6.70 -43.34 20.30
CA THR A 31 5.61 -44.20 20.76
C THR A 31 6.19 -45.52 21.23
N PRO A 32 5.95 -45.96 22.49
CA PRO A 32 6.46 -47.24 22.98
C PRO A 32 5.95 -48.42 22.15
N ASP A 33 6.85 -49.37 21.88
CA ASP A 33 6.52 -50.60 21.15
C ASP A 33 5.62 -51.50 22.02
N THR A 34 4.68 -52.22 21.39
CA THR A 34 3.78 -53.17 22.09
C THR A 34 4.36 -54.57 21.99
N THR A 35 4.62 -55.23 23.13
CA THR A 35 5.17 -56.59 23.17
C THR A 35 4.12 -57.62 23.60
N GLY A 36 4.30 -58.86 23.18
CA GLY A 36 3.40 -59.97 23.51
C GLY A 36 3.81 -61.27 22.85
N VAL A 37 2.83 -62.14 22.63
CA VAL A 37 3.02 -63.43 21.95
C VAL A 37 2.09 -63.57 20.75
N THR A 38 2.45 -64.45 19.82
CA THR A 38 1.66 -64.74 18.62
C THR A 38 0.22 -65.12 18.98
N GLY A 39 -0.76 -64.53 18.29
CA GLY A 39 -2.19 -64.75 18.52
C GLY A 39 -2.80 -63.90 19.64
N GLN A 40 -1.99 -63.19 20.43
CA GLN A 40 -2.51 -62.30 21.47
C GLN A 40 -3.18 -61.06 20.86
N ASN A 41 -4.37 -60.72 21.34
CA ASN A 41 -5.05 -59.47 21.01
C ASN A 41 -4.56 -58.32 21.89
N VAL A 42 -3.85 -57.39 21.27
CA VAL A 42 -3.34 -56.15 21.89
C VAL A 42 -4.12 -54.94 21.41
N THR A 43 -3.85 -53.79 22.02
CA THR A 43 -4.45 -52.51 21.65
C THR A 43 -3.41 -51.65 20.93
N ILE A 44 -3.80 -51.01 19.83
CA ILE A 44 -2.95 -50.09 19.07
C ILE A 44 -2.66 -48.85 19.92
N ALA A 45 -1.39 -48.48 20.03
CA ALA A 45 -0.92 -47.40 20.89
C ALA A 45 -1.39 -46.01 20.42
N GLN A 46 -1.52 -45.10 21.39
CA GLN A 46 -1.67 -43.68 21.11
C GLN A 46 -0.39 -43.12 20.48
N ASN A 47 -0.55 -42.10 19.65
CA ASN A 47 0.59 -41.43 19.04
C ASN A 47 1.37 -40.61 20.08
N GLY A 48 2.66 -40.90 20.23
CA GLY A 48 3.62 -40.11 21.01
C GLY A 48 4.56 -39.25 20.15
N PHE A 49 4.38 -39.23 18.83
CA PHE A 49 5.16 -38.38 17.92
C PHE A 49 4.53 -36.99 17.79
N THR A 50 5.36 -35.97 17.60
CA THR A 50 4.94 -34.59 17.33
C THR A 50 5.51 -34.12 15.99
N ARG A 51 4.62 -33.63 15.12
CA ARG A 51 4.99 -33.07 13.82
C ARG A 51 4.32 -31.69 13.65
N PRO A 52 5.07 -30.58 13.74
CA PRO A 52 4.49 -29.23 13.68
C PRO A 52 3.72 -28.99 12.38
N GLY A 53 2.47 -28.53 12.50
CA GLY A 53 1.60 -28.23 11.35
C GLY A 53 1.00 -29.45 10.67
N TYR A 54 1.00 -30.61 11.35
CA TYR A 54 0.39 -31.83 10.87
C TYR A 54 -0.45 -32.49 11.96
N THR A 55 -1.63 -32.96 11.56
CA THR A 55 -2.51 -33.78 12.40
C THR A 55 -2.23 -35.26 12.16
N PHE A 56 -2.00 -36.02 13.25
CA PHE A 56 -1.90 -37.47 13.21
C PHE A 56 -3.25 -38.08 12.81
N THR A 57 -3.26 -38.99 11.85
CA THR A 57 -4.49 -39.59 11.29
C THR A 57 -4.64 -41.08 11.58
N GLY A 58 -3.59 -41.74 12.07
CA GLY A 58 -3.57 -43.15 12.39
C GLY A 58 -2.26 -43.84 12.01
N TRP A 59 -2.25 -45.15 12.12
CA TRP A 59 -1.12 -46.02 11.81
C TRP A 59 -1.38 -46.82 10.52
N ALA A 60 -0.33 -47.06 9.75
CA ALA A 60 -0.35 -47.93 8.58
C ALA A 60 0.82 -48.91 8.60
N ARG A 61 0.70 -50.05 7.91
CA ARG A 61 1.83 -51.00 7.77
C ARG A 61 2.89 -50.48 6.80
N ASP A 62 2.50 -49.62 5.89
CA ASP A 62 3.39 -48.97 4.92
C ASP A 62 3.51 -47.47 5.20
N ARG A 63 4.61 -46.86 4.75
CA ARG A 63 4.98 -45.48 5.10
C ARG A 63 4.09 -44.40 4.51
N ARG A 64 3.31 -44.70 3.46
CA ARG A 64 2.63 -43.70 2.61
C ARG A 64 1.29 -44.20 2.09
N THR A 65 0.54 -44.85 2.97
CA THR A 65 -0.82 -45.32 2.67
C THR A 65 -1.78 -44.69 3.65
N ASP A 66 -3.06 -44.68 3.30
CA ASP A 66 -4.09 -44.27 4.24
C ASP A 66 -3.99 -45.12 5.52
N PRO A 67 -4.20 -44.50 6.70
CA PRO A 67 -4.13 -45.22 7.97
C PRO A 67 -5.22 -46.29 8.02
N SER A 68 -4.81 -47.54 8.22
CA SER A 68 -5.74 -48.67 8.37
C SER A 68 -5.96 -49.07 9.83
N LEU A 69 -5.18 -48.51 10.76
CA LEU A 69 -5.19 -48.86 12.18
C LEU A 69 -5.27 -47.59 13.03
N GLN A 70 -6.32 -47.49 13.84
CA GLN A 70 -6.53 -46.35 14.72
C GLN A 70 -6.06 -46.66 16.15
N PRO A 71 -5.49 -45.68 16.88
CA PRO A 71 -5.22 -45.83 18.30
C PRO A 71 -6.44 -46.32 19.08
N GLY A 72 -6.24 -47.23 20.03
CA GLY A 72 -7.33 -47.89 20.77
C GLY A 72 -7.98 -49.07 20.05
N GLY A 73 -7.71 -49.25 18.74
CA GLY A 73 -8.16 -50.44 18.00
C GLY A 73 -7.52 -51.73 18.50
N ARG A 74 -8.17 -52.88 18.27
CA ARG A 74 -7.63 -54.20 18.62
C ARG A 74 -6.82 -54.77 17.46
N TYR A 75 -5.70 -55.43 17.78
CA TYR A 75 -4.83 -56.07 16.81
C TYR A 75 -4.33 -57.41 17.32
N THR A 76 -4.44 -58.45 16.49
CA THR A 76 -3.89 -59.78 16.78
C THR A 76 -2.43 -59.84 16.36
N LEU A 77 -1.53 -60.11 17.31
CA LEU A 77 -0.10 -60.22 17.03
C LEU A 77 0.20 -61.39 16.09
N THR A 78 0.89 -61.11 14.99
CA THR A 78 1.44 -62.11 14.07
C THR A 78 2.87 -62.48 14.50
N PRO A 79 3.41 -63.65 14.10
CA PRO A 79 4.78 -64.03 14.43
C PRO A 79 5.79 -62.93 14.05
N GLY A 80 6.70 -62.60 14.99
CA GLY A 80 7.75 -61.60 14.77
C GLY A 80 7.33 -60.15 15.02
N THR A 81 7.96 -59.21 14.30
CA THR A 81 7.79 -57.77 14.48
C THR A 81 6.95 -57.17 13.37
N THR A 82 5.78 -56.62 13.71
CA THR A 82 4.99 -55.77 12.80
C THR A 82 5.44 -54.33 12.96
N THR A 83 5.90 -53.66 11.90
CA THR A 83 6.17 -52.22 11.97
C THR A 83 4.95 -51.43 11.52
N LEU A 84 4.54 -50.46 12.33
CA LEU A 84 3.48 -49.51 12.01
C LEU A 84 4.06 -48.10 11.89
N TRP A 85 3.67 -47.39 10.84
CA TRP A 85 4.14 -46.06 10.50
C TRP A 85 3.05 -45.02 10.76
N ALA A 86 3.40 -43.94 11.44
CA ALA A 86 2.51 -42.82 11.69
C ALA A 86 2.13 -42.13 10.38
N GLN A 87 0.84 -41.90 10.17
CA GLN A 87 0.30 -41.19 9.01
C GLN A 87 -0.20 -39.81 9.42
N TRP A 88 0.08 -38.81 8.58
CA TRP A 88 -0.09 -37.40 8.89
C TRP A 88 -0.85 -36.66 7.80
N LYS A 89 -1.73 -35.75 8.19
CA LYS A 89 -2.40 -34.81 7.31
C LYS A 89 -1.88 -33.40 7.59
N ALA A 90 -1.48 -32.66 6.55
CA ALA A 90 -1.06 -31.28 6.70
C ALA A 90 -2.23 -30.41 7.17
N ASP A 91 -1.96 -29.56 8.16
CA ASP A 91 -2.95 -28.65 8.71
C ASP A 91 -3.17 -27.45 7.76
N PRO A 92 -4.34 -26.78 7.83
CA PRO A 92 -4.55 -25.52 7.13
C PRO A 92 -3.47 -24.50 7.49
N ALA A 93 -3.06 -23.71 6.48
CA ALA A 93 -2.09 -22.65 6.61
C ALA A 93 -2.46 -21.47 5.70
N HIS A 94 -1.93 -20.29 6.01
CA HIS A 94 -2.35 -19.05 5.38
C HIS A 94 -1.15 -18.17 4.98
N LEU A 95 -1.26 -17.52 3.84
CA LEU A 95 -0.38 -16.43 3.44
C LEU A 95 -1.17 -15.12 3.39
N ILE A 96 -0.77 -14.16 4.23
CA ILE A 96 -1.37 -12.83 4.27
C ILE A 96 -0.44 -11.84 3.57
N TYR A 97 -0.98 -11.14 2.59
CA TYR A 97 -0.37 -9.99 1.96
C TYR A 97 -0.83 -8.73 2.66
N ASN A 98 0.09 -8.00 3.28
CA ASN A 98 -0.17 -6.73 3.93
C ASN A 98 0.33 -5.58 3.05
N SER A 99 -0.55 -4.63 2.74
CA SER A 99 -0.25 -3.47 1.91
C SER A 99 0.82 -2.54 2.50
N ASN A 100 1.14 -2.63 3.79
CA ASN A 100 2.22 -1.89 4.44
C ASN A 100 2.21 -0.38 4.10
N SER A 101 1.02 0.20 4.09
CA SER A 101 0.78 1.60 3.72
C SER A 101 0.69 2.54 4.93
N GLY A 102 0.98 2.03 6.14
CA GLY A 102 0.85 2.76 7.41
C GLY A 102 -0.45 2.43 8.12
N SER A 103 -1.11 3.45 8.69
CA SER A 103 -2.31 3.29 9.53
C SER A 103 -3.54 2.74 8.80
N THR A 104 -3.60 2.82 7.48
CA THR A 104 -4.69 2.33 6.64
C THR A 104 -4.34 1.03 5.91
N SER A 105 -3.41 0.25 6.46
CA SER A 105 -2.94 -0.99 5.82
C SER A 105 -4.08 -1.99 5.61
N GLN A 106 -4.32 -2.33 4.35
CA GLN A 106 -5.20 -3.40 3.91
C GLN A 106 -4.47 -4.74 3.86
N THR A 107 -5.23 -5.84 3.94
CA THR A 107 -4.70 -7.20 3.80
C THR A 107 -5.47 -8.01 2.77
N ARG A 108 -4.80 -9.01 2.17
CA ARG A 108 -5.39 -10.03 1.31
C ARG A 108 -4.86 -11.39 1.72
N ARG A 109 -5.70 -12.41 1.77
CA ARG A 109 -5.32 -13.77 2.19
C ARG A 109 -5.32 -14.74 1.01
N THR A 110 -4.42 -15.72 1.08
CA THR A 110 -4.46 -16.94 0.28
C THR A 110 -4.30 -18.13 1.21
N ASP A 111 -5.18 -19.12 1.05
CA ASP A 111 -5.22 -20.31 1.90
C ASP A 111 -4.50 -21.48 1.24
N GLY A 112 -3.99 -22.38 2.06
CA GLY A 112 -3.36 -23.62 1.65
C GLY A 112 -3.20 -24.55 2.85
N VAL A 113 -2.21 -25.44 2.76
CA VAL A 113 -1.79 -26.30 3.87
C VAL A 113 -0.30 -26.15 4.14
N VAL A 114 0.13 -26.53 5.34
CA VAL A 114 1.55 -26.54 5.71
C VAL A 114 2.37 -27.27 4.65
N ASP A 115 3.56 -26.75 4.35
CA ASP A 115 4.50 -27.23 3.35
C ASP A 115 4.07 -27.08 1.88
N GLN A 116 2.84 -26.66 1.60
CA GLN A 116 2.42 -26.28 0.26
C GLN A 116 3.20 -25.04 -0.21
N THR A 117 3.62 -25.04 -1.47
CA THR A 117 4.17 -23.85 -2.13
C THR A 117 3.10 -23.13 -2.92
N LEU A 118 2.81 -21.90 -2.52
CA LEU A 118 1.90 -20.99 -3.21
C LEU A 118 2.67 -20.09 -4.19
N THR A 119 1.98 -19.61 -5.22
CA THR A 119 2.53 -18.57 -6.11
C THR A 119 2.24 -17.19 -5.55
N VAL A 120 3.26 -16.36 -5.41
CA VAL A 120 3.14 -14.99 -4.89
C VAL A 120 2.34 -14.12 -5.84
N ILE A 121 1.31 -13.44 -5.33
CA ILE A 121 0.41 -12.64 -6.15
C ILE A 121 1.03 -11.32 -6.63
N ALA A 122 0.51 -10.80 -7.75
CA ALA A 122 0.72 -9.40 -8.12
C ALA A 122 0.11 -8.46 -7.07
N ASN A 123 0.69 -7.27 -6.91
CA ASN A 123 0.23 -6.27 -5.94
C ASN A 123 -1.23 -5.85 -6.24
N PRO A 124 -2.19 -6.11 -5.33
CA PRO A 124 -3.56 -5.67 -5.48
C PRO A 124 -3.81 -4.28 -4.86
N PHE A 125 -2.81 -3.68 -4.22
CA PHE A 125 -2.97 -2.48 -3.41
C PHE A 125 -2.49 -1.21 -4.12
N THR A 126 -3.02 -0.07 -3.69
CA THR A 126 -2.60 1.25 -4.17
C THR A 126 -2.05 2.08 -3.02
N ARG A 127 -0.94 2.79 -3.28
CA ARG A 127 -0.38 3.79 -2.36
C ARG A 127 -0.03 5.05 -3.17
N SER A 128 -0.81 6.12 -3.01
CA SER A 128 -0.59 7.38 -3.74
C SER A 128 0.80 7.92 -3.45
N GLY A 129 1.53 8.34 -4.49
CA GLY A 129 2.89 8.85 -4.37
C GLY A 129 3.98 7.80 -4.28
N TYR A 130 3.63 6.51 -4.34
CA TYR A 130 4.61 5.43 -4.25
C TYR A 130 4.44 4.41 -5.38
N THR A 131 5.54 3.75 -5.71
CA THR A 131 5.62 2.61 -6.62
C THR A 131 5.90 1.35 -5.80
N PHE A 132 5.11 0.30 -6.03
CA PHE A 132 5.34 -1.02 -5.43
C PHE A 132 6.63 -1.63 -5.99
N THR A 133 7.52 -2.09 -5.11
CA THR A 133 8.81 -2.69 -5.50
C THR A 133 8.86 -4.20 -5.31
N GLY A 134 7.96 -4.77 -4.51
CA GLY A 134 7.94 -6.21 -4.21
C GLY A 134 7.33 -6.50 -2.85
N TRP A 135 7.28 -7.78 -2.50
CA TRP A 135 6.89 -8.26 -1.19
C TRP A 135 8.13 -8.56 -0.33
N ASN A 136 8.01 -8.47 0.99
CA ASN A 136 9.08 -8.83 1.92
C ASN A 136 8.51 -9.54 3.16
N THR A 137 9.27 -10.47 3.75
CA THR A 137 8.84 -11.16 4.99
C THR A 137 8.87 -10.27 6.23
N GLN A 138 9.45 -9.08 6.16
CA GLN A 138 9.45 -8.09 7.23
C GLN A 138 8.92 -6.74 6.71
N ALA A 139 8.17 -6.04 7.56
CA ALA A 139 7.54 -4.76 7.19
C ALA A 139 8.56 -3.67 6.83
N ASP A 140 9.72 -3.68 7.48
CA ASP A 140 10.83 -2.74 7.27
C ASP A 140 11.73 -3.10 6.08
N GLY A 141 11.41 -4.16 5.33
CA GLY A 141 12.14 -4.56 4.15
C GLY A 141 13.46 -5.31 4.42
N ARG A 142 13.83 -5.59 5.68
CA ARG A 142 15.07 -6.30 6.02
C ARG A 142 14.97 -7.82 5.91
N GLY A 143 13.77 -8.34 5.67
CA GLY A 143 13.52 -9.76 5.45
C GLY A 143 13.82 -10.20 4.02
N LYS A 144 13.33 -11.39 3.66
CA LYS A 144 13.50 -11.96 2.33
C LYS A 144 12.52 -11.34 1.34
N ALA A 145 13.03 -10.87 0.21
CA ALA A 145 12.23 -10.29 -0.86
C ALA A 145 11.58 -11.35 -1.75
N TYR A 146 10.35 -11.08 -2.21
CA TYR A 146 9.58 -11.90 -3.12
C TYR A 146 8.94 -11.04 -4.21
N ALA A 147 9.16 -11.40 -5.47
CA ALA A 147 8.43 -10.83 -6.60
C ALA A 147 7.13 -11.60 -6.85
N ALA A 148 6.20 -10.99 -7.59
CA ALA A 148 5.02 -11.69 -8.08
C ALA A 148 5.46 -12.85 -8.99
N GLY A 149 4.82 -14.01 -8.85
CA GLY A 149 5.19 -15.25 -9.55
C GLY A 149 6.20 -16.13 -8.79
N ASN A 150 6.87 -15.62 -7.75
CA ASN A 150 7.77 -16.45 -6.93
C ASN A 150 7.00 -17.54 -6.17
N GLY A 151 7.65 -18.67 -5.90
CA GLY A 151 7.14 -19.67 -4.96
C GLY A 151 7.34 -19.24 -3.50
N PHE A 152 6.29 -19.35 -2.68
CA PHE A 152 6.34 -19.17 -1.22
C PHE A 152 5.83 -20.44 -0.54
N ARG A 153 6.70 -21.11 0.22
CA ARG A 153 6.32 -22.30 0.99
C ARG A 153 5.67 -21.89 2.31
N LEU A 154 4.44 -22.35 2.55
CA LEU A 154 3.76 -22.20 3.82
C LEU A 154 4.45 -23.03 4.90
N VAL A 155 4.60 -22.46 6.08
CA VAL A 155 5.28 -23.08 7.21
C VAL A 155 4.35 -23.18 8.40
N ALA A 156 4.59 -24.19 9.24
CA ALA A 156 3.91 -24.30 10.52
C ALA A 156 4.33 -23.14 11.43
N ASP A 157 3.35 -22.49 12.05
CA ASP A 157 3.56 -21.49 13.08
C ASP A 157 2.40 -21.53 14.07
N ALA A 158 2.59 -22.32 15.12
CA ALA A 158 1.60 -22.49 16.18
C ALA A 158 1.35 -21.22 17.02
N LYS A 159 2.22 -20.19 16.91
CA LYS A 159 2.11 -18.94 17.67
C LYS A 159 1.38 -17.85 16.90
N SER A 160 1.30 -17.97 15.57
CA SER A 160 0.56 -17.04 14.73
C SER A 160 -0.96 -17.11 14.98
N ASN A 161 -1.65 -16.00 14.66
CA ASN A 161 -3.11 -15.93 14.69
C ASN A 161 -3.65 -15.35 13.38
N PRO A 162 -4.38 -16.12 12.56
CA PRO A 162 -4.68 -17.55 12.71
C PRO A 162 -3.42 -18.44 12.75
N VAL A 163 -3.53 -19.66 13.28
CA VAL A 163 -2.41 -20.62 13.32
C VAL A 163 -1.89 -20.92 11.90
N ASN A 164 -0.59 -21.19 11.78
CA ASN A 164 0.13 -21.44 10.53
C ASN A 164 0.01 -20.30 9.51
N THR A 165 0.06 -19.05 9.98
CA THR A 165 -0.01 -17.85 9.14
C THR A 165 1.36 -17.25 8.90
N SER A 166 1.73 -17.09 7.64
CA SER A 166 2.85 -16.26 7.18
C SER A 166 2.36 -14.91 6.66
N VAL A 167 3.18 -13.86 6.80
CA VAL A 167 2.86 -12.52 6.31
C VAL A 167 3.94 -12.01 5.35
N LEU A 168 3.51 -11.47 4.22
CA LEU A 168 4.32 -10.72 3.27
C LEU A 168 3.87 -9.26 3.24
N TYR A 169 4.81 -8.34 3.43
CA TYR A 169 4.59 -6.91 3.47
C TYR A 169 5.00 -6.28 2.15
N ALA A 170 4.11 -5.49 1.55
CA ALA A 170 4.44 -4.72 0.37
C ALA A 170 5.55 -3.72 0.67
N GLN A 171 6.50 -3.59 -0.25
CA GLN A 171 7.56 -2.61 -0.20
C GLN A 171 7.31 -1.53 -1.25
N TRP A 172 7.60 -0.30 -0.86
CA TRP A 172 7.20 0.89 -1.61
C TRP A 172 8.37 1.84 -1.75
N ARG A 173 8.56 2.36 -2.95
CA ARG A 173 9.51 3.44 -3.25
C ARG A 173 8.73 4.71 -3.54
N ILE A 174 9.07 5.81 -2.88
CA ILE A 174 8.43 7.11 -3.18
C ILE A 174 8.71 7.52 -4.63
N ASN A 175 7.70 8.06 -5.29
CA ASN A 175 7.80 8.49 -6.67
C ASN A 175 8.68 9.75 -6.76
N ARG A 176 9.40 9.87 -7.88
CA ARG A 176 10.14 11.08 -8.23
C ARG A 176 9.30 11.86 -9.23
N VAL A 177 9.08 13.13 -8.93
CA VAL A 177 8.23 14.05 -9.71
C VAL A 177 9.02 15.30 -10.07
N ALA A 178 8.61 15.97 -11.14
CA ALA A 178 9.35 17.12 -11.69
C ALA A 178 8.57 18.44 -11.60
N LEU A 179 9.25 19.51 -11.22
CA LEU A 179 8.83 20.88 -11.46
C LEU A 179 9.52 21.41 -12.71
N LYS A 180 8.73 21.81 -13.70
CA LYS A 180 9.18 22.35 -14.97
C LYS A 180 8.92 23.84 -15.05
N PHE A 181 9.76 24.54 -15.80
CA PHE A 181 9.72 25.99 -15.95
C PHE A 181 9.52 26.34 -17.42
N ASN A 182 8.39 26.97 -17.74
CA ASN A 182 8.07 27.44 -19.07
C ASN A 182 8.26 28.96 -19.17
N PRO A 183 9.13 29.48 -20.06
CA PRO A 183 9.37 30.91 -20.19
C PRO A 183 8.17 31.71 -20.73
N ASN A 184 7.09 31.03 -21.15
CA ASN A 184 5.79 31.61 -21.46
C ASN A 184 5.87 32.80 -22.45
N GLY A 185 6.42 32.53 -23.63
CA GLY A 185 6.66 33.54 -24.67
C GLY A 185 7.96 34.35 -24.49
N GLY A 186 8.73 34.09 -23.45
CA GLY A 186 10.14 34.52 -23.34
C GLY A 186 11.12 33.48 -23.84
N THR A 187 12.41 33.78 -23.68
CA THR A 187 13.56 32.91 -23.94
C THR A 187 14.32 32.60 -22.65
N GLY A 188 15.19 31.60 -22.67
CA GLY A 188 15.89 31.12 -21.47
C GLY A 188 15.06 30.11 -20.67
N GLY A 189 15.47 29.81 -19.45
CA GLY A 189 14.78 28.81 -18.63
C GLY A 189 15.58 28.31 -17.43
N TYR A 190 14.95 27.42 -16.68
CA TYR A 190 15.51 26.77 -15.50
C TYR A 190 15.54 25.26 -15.75
N PRO A 191 16.54 24.55 -15.22
CA PRO A 191 16.50 23.10 -15.24
C PRO A 191 15.29 22.59 -14.45
N ASP A 192 14.73 21.48 -14.90
CA ASP A 192 13.67 20.79 -14.17
C ASP A 192 14.18 20.38 -12.78
N ILE A 193 13.37 20.64 -11.74
CA ILE A 193 13.67 20.21 -10.38
C ILE A 193 12.99 18.88 -10.14
N THR A 194 13.77 17.82 -9.92
CA THR A 194 13.22 16.50 -9.56
C THR A 194 13.32 16.27 -8.07
N VAL A 195 12.20 16.01 -7.41
CA VAL A 195 12.11 15.74 -5.97
C VAL A 195 11.17 14.57 -5.70
N ASP A 196 11.07 14.16 -4.44
CA ASP A 196 10.11 13.15 -4.02
C ASP A 196 8.68 13.71 -4.06
N ALA A 197 7.72 12.86 -4.39
CA ALA A 197 6.29 13.20 -4.32
C ALA A 197 5.93 13.86 -2.99
N PHE A 198 4.97 14.80 -3.02
CA PHE A 198 4.51 15.58 -1.86
C PHE A 198 5.54 16.54 -1.23
N THR A 199 6.78 16.59 -1.74
CA THR A 199 7.76 17.59 -1.31
C THR A 199 7.28 18.99 -1.69
N THR A 200 7.45 19.95 -0.79
CA THR A 200 7.30 21.37 -1.12
C THR A 200 8.62 21.93 -1.63
N VAL A 201 8.60 22.45 -2.85
CA VAL A 201 9.78 23.04 -3.50
C VAL A 201 9.65 24.55 -3.50
N THR A 202 10.69 25.25 -3.02
CA THR A 202 10.79 26.70 -3.15
C THR A 202 11.34 27.04 -4.54
N ILE A 203 10.72 28.00 -5.22
CA ILE A 203 11.22 28.55 -6.49
C ILE A 203 12.65 29.07 -6.26
N PRO A 204 13.63 28.68 -7.10
CA PRO A 204 15.01 29.12 -6.94
C PRO A 204 15.13 30.64 -6.80
N ALA A 205 15.92 31.10 -5.84
CA ALA A 205 16.24 32.51 -5.69
C ALA A 205 17.25 32.92 -6.76
N ASP A 206 16.84 33.73 -7.73
CA ASP A 206 17.75 34.34 -8.70
C ASP A 206 18.45 35.54 -8.06
N ALA A 207 19.46 35.28 -7.23
CA ALA A 207 20.10 36.33 -6.44
C ALA A 207 20.87 37.38 -7.28
N LYS A 208 20.94 37.27 -8.61
CA LYS A 208 21.55 38.31 -9.47
C LYS A 208 20.75 38.67 -10.73
N GLU A 209 20.24 37.72 -11.52
CA GLU A 209 19.40 38.00 -12.70
C GLU A 209 18.46 36.81 -13.01
N PRO A 210 17.18 37.03 -13.39
CA PRO A 210 16.31 35.94 -13.80
C PRO A 210 16.88 35.26 -15.07
N LYS A 211 16.94 33.92 -15.09
CA LYS A 211 17.45 33.13 -16.23
C LYS A 211 16.50 33.10 -17.43
N VAL A 212 15.47 33.94 -17.40
CA VAL A 212 14.46 34.10 -18.44
C VAL A 212 14.41 35.57 -18.86
N SER A 213 14.23 35.80 -20.15
CA SER A 213 14.12 37.15 -20.72
C SER A 213 13.01 37.22 -21.75
N ARG A 214 12.36 38.37 -21.85
CA ARG A 214 11.37 38.67 -22.88
C ARG A 214 11.50 40.14 -23.29
N PRO A 215 11.92 40.45 -24.53
CA PRO A 215 12.15 41.83 -24.97
C PRO A 215 10.94 42.75 -24.72
N GLY A 216 11.16 43.90 -24.08
CA GLY A 216 10.11 44.86 -23.73
C GLY A 216 9.30 44.54 -22.48
N PHE A 217 9.61 43.45 -21.76
CA PHE A 217 8.91 43.05 -20.54
C PHE A 217 9.89 42.80 -19.38
N ARG A 218 9.43 43.08 -18.16
CA ARG A 218 10.06 42.67 -16.90
C ARG A 218 9.43 41.38 -16.40
N PHE A 219 10.26 40.46 -15.91
CA PHE A 219 9.81 39.25 -15.23
C PHE A 219 9.18 39.60 -13.88
N THR A 220 8.01 39.03 -13.56
CA THR A 220 7.27 39.32 -12.32
C THR A 220 7.16 38.13 -11.37
N GLY A 221 7.55 36.94 -11.80
CA GLY A 221 7.42 35.70 -11.05
C GLY A 221 6.85 34.56 -11.89
N TRP A 222 6.54 33.45 -11.22
CA TRP A 222 6.00 32.24 -11.83
C TRP A 222 4.52 32.06 -11.47
N ALA A 223 3.72 31.48 -12.37
CA ALA A 223 2.33 31.12 -12.08
C ALA A 223 2.03 29.68 -12.47
N MET A 224 1.01 29.08 -11.85
CA MET A 224 0.56 27.71 -12.14
C MET A 224 -0.18 27.57 -13.48
N LYS A 225 -0.50 28.70 -14.12
CA LYS A 225 -1.20 28.77 -15.42
C LYS A 225 -0.48 29.76 -16.34
N PRO A 226 -0.57 29.60 -17.66
CA PRO A 226 0.04 30.54 -18.61
C PRO A 226 -0.46 31.98 -18.46
N THR A 227 -1.76 32.14 -18.18
CA THR A 227 -2.42 33.45 -18.01
C THR A 227 -3.20 33.45 -16.70
N PRO A 228 -2.60 33.90 -15.58
CA PRO A 228 -3.28 33.99 -14.29
C PRO A 228 -4.35 35.08 -14.30
N GLY A 229 -5.49 34.80 -13.67
CA GLY A 229 -6.56 35.77 -13.45
C GLY A 229 -6.32 36.67 -12.22
N ALA A 230 -7.21 37.63 -12.00
CA ALA A 230 -7.17 38.46 -10.79
C ALA A 230 -7.42 37.58 -9.54
N GLY A 231 -6.39 37.45 -8.70
CA GLY A 231 -6.40 36.61 -7.50
C GLY A 231 -5.61 35.31 -7.61
N ASP A 232 -5.10 34.95 -8.79
CA ASP A 232 -4.15 33.84 -8.92
C ASP A 232 -2.79 34.23 -8.32
N THR A 233 -2.17 33.29 -7.59
CA THR A 233 -0.90 33.51 -6.90
C THR A 233 0.27 33.62 -7.88
N ILE A 234 1.07 34.67 -7.71
CA ILE A 234 2.39 34.80 -8.34
C ILE A 234 3.45 34.30 -7.36
N LEU A 235 4.17 33.27 -7.77
CA LEU A 235 5.24 32.63 -7.02
C LEU A 235 6.55 33.40 -7.29
N GLY A 236 7.02 34.14 -6.29
CA GLY A 236 8.25 34.90 -6.37
C GLY A 236 9.50 34.00 -6.30
N PRO A 237 10.62 34.39 -6.92
CA PRO A 237 11.92 33.74 -6.70
C PRO A 237 12.32 33.76 -5.22
N GLY A 238 12.76 32.63 -4.68
CA GLY A 238 13.28 32.50 -3.31
C GLY A 238 12.22 32.41 -2.20
N ASN A 239 10.94 32.70 -2.48
CA ASN A 239 9.87 32.63 -1.48
C ASN A 239 8.63 31.86 -1.94
N GLY A 240 8.34 31.83 -3.24
CA GLY A 240 7.23 31.07 -3.81
C GLY A 240 7.46 29.57 -3.60
N THR A 241 6.42 28.84 -3.21
CA THR A 241 6.50 27.40 -3.00
C THR A 241 5.49 26.64 -3.83
N VAL A 242 5.85 25.43 -4.25
CA VAL A 242 5.00 24.51 -5.01
C VAL A 242 4.98 23.17 -4.27
N SER A 243 3.78 22.71 -3.90
CA SER A 243 3.59 21.36 -3.39
C SER A 243 3.52 20.38 -4.56
N MET A 244 4.42 19.41 -4.58
CA MET A 244 4.53 18.47 -5.68
C MET A 244 3.43 17.40 -5.66
N PRO A 245 2.97 16.94 -6.83
CA PRO A 245 1.91 15.95 -6.92
C PRO A 245 2.44 14.56 -6.54
N ASP A 246 1.54 13.59 -6.52
CA ASP A 246 1.87 12.21 -6.25
C ASP A 246 2.56 11.50 -7.44
N ARG A 247 2.35 12.01 -8.67
CA ARG A 247 2.88 11.48 -9.93
C ARG A 247 3.08 12.58 -10.97
N GLY A 248 3.98 12.33 -11.92
CA GLY A 248 4.16 13.19 -13.11
C GLY A 248 4.94 14.47 -12.81
N SER A 249 4.44 15.60 -13.33
CA SER A 249 5.11 16.89 -13.22
C SER A 249 4.16 18.06 -13.10
N ILE A 250 4.58 19.10 -12.40
CA ILE A 250 3.96 20.44 -12.45
C ILE A 250 4.77 21.32 -13.39
N THR A 251 4.09 22.16 -14.17
CA THR A 251 4.74 23.21 -14.96
C THR A 251 4.30 24.57 -14.45
N VAL A 252 5.26 25.43 -14.16
CA VAL A 252 5.02 26.84 -13.87
C VAL A 252 5.43 27.71 -15.06
N TYR A 253 4.74 28.83 -15.23
CA TYR A 253 4.85 29.70 -16.39
C TYR A 253 5.33 31.09 -15.96
N ALA A 254 6.36 31.60 -16.63
CA ALA A 254 6.89 32.93 -16.37
C ALA A 254 5.82 34.00 -16.64
N GLN A 255 5.73 34.97 -15.75
CA GLN A 255 4.81 36.09 -15.86
C GLN A 255 5.57 37.38 -16.14
N TRP A 256 4.96 38.22 -16.97
CA TRP A 256 5.61 39.34 -17.63
C TRP A 256 4.75 40.60 -17.50
N ALA A 257 5.37 41.72 -17.16
CA ALA A 257 4.76 43.04 -17.22
C ALA A 257 5.54 43.94 -18.19
N PRO A 258 4.91 44.87 -18.93
CA PRO A 258 5.63 45.80 -19.79
C PRO A 258 6.72 46.54 -19.01
N ALA A 259 7.92 46.64 -19.60
CA ALA A 259 8.99 47.44 -19.04
C ALA A 259 8.67 48.93 -19.31
N MET A 260 8.33 49.69 -18.27
CA MET A 260 8.15 51.14 -18.41
C MET A 260 9.53 51.80 -18.49
N THR A 261 9.94 52.24 -19.68
CA THR A 261 11.04 53.19 -19.82
C THR A 261 10.53 54.59 -19.48
N THR A 262 10.81 55.08 -18.29
CA THR A 262 10.72 56.52 -18.01
C THR A 262 11.89 57.20 -18.73
N LEU A 263 11.61 57.89 -19.84
CA LEU A 263 12.58 58.83 -20.42
C LEU A 263 12.75 59.99 -19.43
N PRO A 264 13.97 60.28 -18.91
CA PRO A 264 14.17 61.51 -18.19
C PRO A 264 13.99 62.66 -19.18
N PHE A 265 12.99 63.50 -18.97
CA PHE A 265 12.97 64.83 -19.57
C PHE A 265 14.10 65.63 -18.90
N THR A 266 15.29 65.61 -19.50
CA THR A 266 16.36 66.55 -19.13
C THR A 266 15.95 67.90 -19.71
N GLY A 267 15.41 68.76 -18.83
CA GLY A 267 15.00 70.11 -19.18
C GLY A 267 16.14 70.90 -19.80
N GLY A 268 15.93 71.33 -21.04
CA GLY A 268 16.72 72.34 -21.72
C GLY A 268 15.77 73.12 -22.62
N HIS A 269 15.61 74.42 -22.34
CA HIS A 269 14.74 75.32 -23.09
C HIS A 269 15.14 75.36 -24.57
N ALA A 270 14.30 74.82 -25.45
CA ALA A 270 14.35 75.08 -26.88
C ALA A 270 12.92 75.16 -27.42
N GLN A 271 12.63 76.25 -28.14
CA GLN A 271 11.35 76.53 -28.75
C GLN A 271 10.93 75.39 -29.69
N VAL A 272 9.64 75.06 -29.63
CA VAL A 272 8.99 74.00 -30.41
C VAL A 272 8.71 74.49 -31.83
N PRO A 273 9.12 73.76 -32.88
CA PRO A 273 8.31 73.60 -34.08
C PRO A 273 7.61 72.24 -33.99
N THR A 274 6.29 72.29 -34.12
CA THR A 274 5.33 71.19 -34.15
C THR A 274 5.73 70.08 -35.13
N ILE A 275 6.15 68.93 -34.61
CA ILE A 275 5.98 67.64 -35.29
C ILE A 275 5.13 66.78 -34.35
N GLY A 276 3.90 66.52 -34.77
CA GLY A 276 2.91 65.76 -34.01
C GLY A 276 3.33 64.32 -33.80
N LEU A 277 3.84 64.02 -32.62
CA LEU A 277 3.86 62.68 -32.07
C LEU A 277 2.55 62.50 -31.28
N TYR A 278 1.55 61.86 -31.90
CA TYR A 278 0.41 61.31 -31.16
C TYR A 278 0.90 60.09 -30.36
N ALA A 279 1.65 60.33 -29.27
CA ALA A 279 1.80 59.36 -28.20
C ALA A 279 0.56 59.49 -27.31
N GLY A 280 -0.39 58.58 -27.54
CA GLY A 280 -1.61 58.45 -26.74
C GLY A 280 -1.26 58.18 -25.28
N LEU A 281 -1.26 59.24 -24.48
CA LEU A 281 -1.33 59.19 -23.03
C LEU A 281 -2.79 59.41 -22.63
N VAL A 282 -3.59 58.35 -22.70
CA VAL A 282 -4.82 58.23 -21.89
C VAL A 282 -4.88 56.79 -21.44
N PHE A 283 -4.62 56.54 -20.16
CA PHE A 283 -5.40 55.63 -19.32
C PHE A 283 -4.93 55.77 -17.87
N MET A 284 -5.64 56.59 -17.09
CA MET A 284 -5.69 56.46 -15.64
C MET A 284 -7.02 55.76 -15.29
N ILE A 285 -6.86 54.50 -14.89
CA ILE A 285 -7.65 53.67 -13.97
C ILE A 285 -9.05 54.19 -13.56
N LEU A 286 -10.09 53.44 -13.92
CA LEU A 286 -11.19 53.07 -13.02
C LEU A 286 -11.95 51.85 -13.59
N ALA A 287 -11.51 50.65 -13.21
CA ALA A 287 -12.35 49.46 -13.25
C ALA A 287 -13.05 49.31 -11.89
N MET A 288 -14.15 50.03 -11.70
CA MET A 288 -15.27 49.53 -10.90
C MET A 288 -16.49 49.55 -11.83
N GLY A 289 -17.04 48.37 -12.10
CA GLY A 289 -18.26 48.24 -12.88
C GLY A 289 -19.43 48.89 -12.17
N ALA A 290 -20.24 49.66 -12.90
CA ALA A 290 -21.56 49.23 -13.33
C ALA A 290 -22.34 50.40 -13.95
N LEU A 291 -22.92 50.09 -15.11
CA LEU A 291 -24.21 50.58 -15.61
C LEU A 291 -24.37 52.07 -15.99
N MET A 292 -24.57 52.29 -17.30
CA MET A 292 -25.43 53.35 -17.86
C MET A 292 -25.94 52.88 -19.24
N PRO A 293 -26.98 53.50 -19.83
CA PRO A 293 -28.23 53.99 -19.25
C PRO A 293 -29.45 53.69 -20.17
N VAL A 294 -30.69 53.87 -19.69
CA VAL A 294 -31.75 54.43 -20.56
C VAL A 294 -32.65 55.36 -19.73
N ILE A 295 -32.70 56.60 -20.17
CA ILE A 295 -33.63 57.65 -19.73
C ILE A 295 -35.03 57.34 -20.28
N ARG A 296 -36.08 57.41 -19.45
CA ARG A 296 -37.41 57.84 -19.92
C ARG A 296 -38.22 58.60 -18.86
N LEU A 297 -38.55 59.82 -19.28
CA LEU A 297 -39.65 60.74 -18.96
C LEU A 297 -40.40 60.73 -17.62
N ARG A 298 -40.45 61.97 -17.13
CA ARG A 298 -41.32 62.67 -16.16
C ARG A 298 -42.83 62.45 -16.30
N MET A 299 -43.53 62.38 -15.16
CA MET A 299 -44.86 62.89 -14.74
C MET A 299 -45.28 62.02 -13.53
N GLY A 300 -45.86 62.46 -12.41
CA GLY A 300 -46.53 63.66 -11.98
C GLY A 300 -47.60 63.21 -10.95
N ALA A 301 -47.71 63.93 -9.83
CA ALA A 301 -48.81 63.93 -8.85
C ALA A 301 -49.00 62.73 -7.87
N GLY A 302 -49.18 63.07 -6.59
CA GLY A 302 -50.31 62.55 -5.80
C GLY A 302 -50.04 61.83 -4.48
N SER A 303 -50.23 62.55 -3.38
CA SER A 303 -51.16 62.19 -2.28
C SER A 303 -50.83 61.08 -1.24
N LYS A 304 -50.67 61.57 0.01
CA LYS A 304 -51.26 61.13 1.30
C LYS A 304 -50.97 59.74 1.90
N GLY A 305 -50.76 59.77 3.22
CA GLY A 305 -51.29 58.79 4.20
C GLY A 305 -50.19 58.09 5.00
N ARG A 306 -49.84 58.57 6.21
CA ARG A 306 -50.42 58.25 7.53
C ARG A 306 -50.10 56.85 8.10
N HIS A 307 -49.39 56.91 9.23
CA HIS A 307 -49.57 56.17 10.48
C HIS A 307 -49.24 54.67 10.61
N ALA A 308 -48.29 54.45 11.53
CA ALA A 308 -48.38 53.67 12.77
C ALA A 308 -48.47 52.14 12.71
N GLY A 309 -47.60 51.50 13.51
CA GLY A 309 -47.74 50.09 13.89
C GLY A 309 -46.45 49.47 14.45
N THR A 310 -45.98 49.91 15.61
CA THR A 310 -45.35 49.02 16.60
C THR A 310 -46.47 48.39 17.46
N PRO A 311 -46.18 47.45 18.39
CA PRO A 311 -45.10 46.46 18.51
C PRO A 311 -45.73 45.04 18.59
N THR A 312 -45.04 43.94 18.92
CA THR A 312 -45.13 43.30 20.26
C THR A 312 -44.35 41.98 20.27
N ILE A 313 -43.30 41.95 21.12
CA ILE A 313 -42.97 40.97 22.17
C ILE A 313 -43.04 39.45 21.91
N GLY A 314 -41.92 38.78 22.25
CA GLY A 314 -41.87 37.42 22.83
C GLY A 314 -40.50 36.79 22.59
N ARG A 315 -39.52 36.89 23.51
CA ARG A 315 -39.18 35.90 24.56
C ARG A 315 -39.02 34.47 24.00
N HIS A 316 -38.03 33.64 24.34
CA HIS A 316 -36.83 33.67 25.19
C HIS A 316 -36.12 32.32 24.95
N SER A 317 -34.78 32.32 24.95
CA SER A 317 -33.87 31.28 25.48
C SER A 317 -34.25 29.80 25.44
N ARG A 318 -33.43 28.99 24.75
CA ARG A 318 -32.36 28.20 25.37
C ARG A 318 -31.33 27.79 24.33
#